data_AF-A0AAW6CIV2-F1
#
_entry.id   AF-A0AAW6CIV2-F1
#
_cell.length_a   1.000
_cell.length_b   1.000
_cell.length_c   1.000
_cell.angle_alpha   90.00
_cell.angle_beta   90.00
_cell.angle_gamma   90.00
#
_symmetry.space_group_name_H-M   'P 1'
#
loop_
_entity.id
_entity.type
_entity.pdbx_description
1 polymer ?
#
loop_
_entity_poly.entity_id
_entity_poly.type
_entity_poly.pdbx_seq_one_letter_code
_entity_poly.pdbx_strand_id
1 'polypeptide(L)'
;MAIDPLTAKLLAQAAARAATDEESRRRTLILILAPILGLLLLIAFILYLITSPFSMLSQWLVGDEVSVVENFQKEYGYNQQLGIYEKDYIEGSGQSYEGVVFTDGGREVIYYNQLDERWADTMYGTSGTIGEAGCGPTAMAIVTSTLTGTPHDPVELSEWSVANGHRCEGNGSYHSLIPAAAEAYGLSWESVPRDDPQAMVDALADGTLVVAIMAKGHFTNSGHFIVLRGVTAEGKILVADPASRKRSEQEWDLSIILDEARKGAAAGGPFWAIY
;
A
#
# COMPACT_ATOMS: atom_id res chain seq x y z
N MET A 1 -6.32 -67.66 -45.33
CA MET A 1 -7.66 -67.22 -45.78
C MET A 1 -7.45 -65.91 -46.53
N ALA A 2 -7.48 -65.92 -47.86
CA ALA A 2 -7.22 -64.72 -48.65
C ALA A 2 -8.46 -63.82 -48.62
N ILE A 3 -8.28 -62.56 -48.23
CA ILE A 3 -9.35 -61.56 -48.21
C ILE A 3 -9.78 -61.35 -49.67
N ASP A 4 -11.09 -61.41 -49.95
CA ASP A 4 -11.58 -61.20 -51.31
C ASP A 4 -11.20 -59.78 -51.81
N PRO A 5 -10.82 -59.62 -53.09
CA PRO A 5 -10.36 -58.34 -53.63
C PRO A 5 -11.37 -57.20 -53.45
N LEU A 6 -12.67 -57.49 -53.42
CA LEU A 6 -13.73 -56.51 -53.21
C LEU A 6 -13.75 -56.01 -51.77
N THR A 7 -13.63 -56.92 -50.80
CA THR A 7 -13.56 -56.61 -49.37
C THR A 7 -12.28 -55.85 -49.04
N ALA A 8 -11.14 -56.25 -49.62
CA ALA A 8 -9.88 -55.52 -49.48
C ALA A 8 -9.97 -54.09 -50.04
N LYS A 9 -10.65 -53.91 -51.18
CA LYS A 9 -10.87 -52.59 -51.80
C LYS A 9 -11.84 -51.71 -51.00
N LEU A 10 -12.89 -52.30 -50.42
CA LEU A 10 -13.83 -51.60 -49.54
C LEU A 10 -13.16 -51.18 -48.23
N LEU A 11 -12.36 -52.05 -47.62
CA LEU A 11 -11.58 -51.73 -46.43
C LEU A 11 -10.53 -50.64 -46.70
N ALA A 12 -9.84 -50.70 -47.85
CA ALA A 12 -8.91 -49.67 -48.27
C ALA A 12 -9.61 -48.32 -48.54
N GLN A 13 -10.80 -48.33 -49.15
CA GLN A 13 -11.60 -47.12 -49.37
C GLN A 13 -12.20 -46.54 -48.08
N ALA A 14 -12.60 -47.38 -47.13
CA ALA A 14 -13.07 -46.96 -45.82
C ALA A 14 -11.93 -46.37 -44.98
N ALA A 15 -10.76 -47.01 -44.99
CA ALA A 15 -9.55 -46.50 -44.35
C ALA A 15 -9.07 -45.18 -44.99
N ALA A 16 -9.12 -45.08 -46.32
CA ALA A 16 -8.81 -43.84 -47.03
C ALA A 16 -9.80 -42.72 -46.71
N ARG A 17 -11.12 -42.98 -46.68
CA ARG A 17 -12.14 -41.99 -46.28
C ARG A 17 -11.95 -41.50 -44.86
N ALA A 18 -11.63 -42.39 -43.91
CA ALA A 18 -11.34 -42.02 -42.52
C ALA A 18 -10.03 -41.21 -42.41
N ALA A 19 -9.05 -41.48 -43.26
CA ALA A 19 -7.78 -40.75 -43.31
C ALA A 19 -7.88 -39.39 -44.03
N THR A 20 -8.84 -39.21 -44.95
CA THR A 20 -9.03 -37.96 -45.71
C THR A 20 -10.10 -37.03 -45.14
N ASP A 21 -10.89 -37.44 -44.14
CA ASP A 21 -11.89 -36.57 -43.53
C ASP A 21 -11.26 -35.65 -42.47
N GLU A 22 -10.39 -34.77 -42.98
CA GLU A 22 -9.76 -33.68 -42.24
C GLU A 22 -10.80 -32.74 -41.62
N GLU A 23 -11.95 -32.58 -42.29
CA GLU A 23 -13.04 -31.73 -41.83
C GLU A 23 -13.75 -32.30 -40.59
N SER A 24 -14.07 -33.60 -40.58
CA SER A 24 -14.62 -34.25 -39.37
C SER A 24 -13.66 -34.23 -38.20
N ARG A 25 -12.36 -34.51 -38.42
CA ARG A 25 -11.35 -34.42 -37.33
C ARG A 25 -11.24 -33.01 -36.77
N ARG A 26 -11.22 -31.99 -37.63
CA ARG A 26 -11.21 -30.59 -37.20
C ARG A 26 -12.46 -30.22 -36.42
N ARG A 27 -13.64 -30.68 -36.84
CA ARG A 27 -14.90 -30.46 -36.11
C ARG A 27 -14.88 -31.14 -34.74
N THR A 28 -14.43 -32.40 -34.64
CA THR A 28 -14.31 -33.11 -33.36
C THR A 28 -13.27 -32.45 -32.46
N LEU A 29 -12.13 -32.00 -33.00
CA LEU A 29 -11.13 -31.25 -32.25
C LEU A 29 -11.70 -29.95 -31.71
N ILE A 30 -12.43 -29.17 -32.52
CA ILE A 30 -13.07 -27.92 -32.07
C ILE A 30 -14.10 -28.21 -30.96
N LEU A 31 -14.91 -29.27 -31.09
CA LEU A 31 -15.90 -29.65 -30.08
C LEU A 31 -15.28 -30.03 -28.73
N ILE A 32 -14.04 -30.53 -28.72
CA ILE A 32 -13.31 -30.87 -27.49
C ILE A 32 -12.50 -29.66 -26.99
N LEU A 33 -11.80 -28.95 -27.87
CA LEU A 33 -10.94 -27.83 -27.47
C LEU A 33 -11.75 -26.62 -27.03
N ALA A 34 -12.86 -26.30 -27.68
CA ALA A 34 -13.66 -25.11 -27.37
C ALA A 34 -14.15 -25.06 -25.91
N PRO A 35 -14.75 -26.13 -25.33
CA PRO A 35 -15.15 -26.11 -23.92
C PRO A 35 -13.95 -26.07 -22.98
N ILE A 36 -12.83 -26.72 -23.32
CA ILE A 36 -11.60 -26.68 -22.51
C ILE A 36 -11.02 -25.26 -22.50
N LEU A 37 -10.90 -24.62 -23.66
CA LEU A 37 -10.43 -23.24 -23.78
C LEU A 37 -11.38 -22.29 -23.05
N GLY A 38 -12.69 -22.49 -23.20
CA GLY A 38 -13.72 -21.71 -22.51
C GLY A 38 -13.63 -21.82 -21.00
N LEU A 39 -13.41 -23.05 -20.48
CA LEU A 39 -13.22 -23.28 -19.05
C LEU A 39 -11.92 -22.63 -18.54
N LEU A 40 -10.82 -22.75 -19.29
CA LEU A 40 -9.55 -22.11 -18.93
C LEU A 40 -9.67 -20.58 -18.92
N LEU A 41 -10.35 -20.00 -19.90
CA LEU A 41 -10.64 -18.57 -19.94
C LEU A 41 -11.55 -18.14 -18.78
N LEU A 42 -12.55 -18.96 -18.42
CA LEU A 42 -13.42 -18.69 -17.28
C LEU A 42 -12.65 -18.75 -15.95
N ILE A 43 -11.78 -19.74 -15.77
CA ILE A 43 -10.92 -19.86 -14.58
C ILE A 43 -9.95 -18.68 -14.51
N ALA A 44 -9.29 -18.33 -15.62
CA ALA A 44 -8.41 -17.15 -15.69
C ALA A 44 -9.18 -15.85 -15.38
N PHE A 45 -10.42 -15.74 -15.86
CA PHE A 45 -11.29 -14.60 -15.58
C PHE A 45 -11.71 -14.53 -14.11
N ILE A 46 -12.09 -15.66 -13.49
CA ILE A 46 -12.41 -15.72 -12.06
C ILE A 46 -11.18 -15.39 -11.21
N LEU A 47 -10.01 -15.92 -11.55
CA LEU A 47 -8.76 -15.59 -10.88
C LEU A 47 -8.46 -14.09 -11.01
N TYR A 48 -8.59 -13.52 -12.21
CA TYR A 48 -8.46 -12.09 -12.44
C TYR A 48 -9.44 -11.26 -11.60
N LEU A 49 -10.69 -11.69 -11.47
CA LEU A 49 -11.68 -11.04 -10.61
C LEU A 49 -11.32 -11.14 -9.11
N ILE A 50 -10.69 -12.22 -8.67
CA ILE A 50 -10.27 -12.38 -7.26
C ILE A 50 -9.00 -11.58 -6.97
N THR A 51 -8.04 -11.53 -7.90
CA THR A 51 -6.78 -10.81 -7.72
C THR A 51 -6.89 -9.32 -7.99
N SER A 52 -7.88 -8.90 -8.79
CA SER A 52 -8.05 -7.51 -9.23
C SER A 52 -9.53 -7.12 -9.30
N PRO A 53 -10.32 -7.29 -8.21
CA PRO A 53 -11.77 -7.06 -8.22
C PRO A 53 -12.15 -5.62 -8.62
N PHE A 54 -11.29 -4.65 -8.35
CA PHE A 54 -11.54 -3.23 -8.61
C PHE A 54 -11.24 -2.79 -10.05
N SER A 55 -10.37 -3.47 -10.80
CA SER A 55 -10.00 -3.06 -12.17
C SER A 55 -11.11 -3.32 -13.20
N MET A 56 -11.94 -4.34 -12.95
CA MET A 56 -13.15 -4.60 -13.74
C MET A 56 -14.31 -3.68 -13.34
N LEU A 57 -14.44 -3.40 -12.04
CA LEU A 57 -15.47 -2.49 -11.54
C LEU A 57 -15.23 -1.08 -12.11
N SER A 58 -13.99 -0.58 -12.12
CA SER A 58 -13.66 0.75 -12.65
C SER A 58 -14.00 0.94 -14.12
N GLN A 59 -14.00 -0.13 -14.92
CA GLN A 59 -14.40 -0.09 -16.34
C GLN A 59 -15.93 -0.07 -16.54
N TRP A 60 -16.70 -0.43 -15.50
CA TRP A 60 -18.16 -0.47 -15.48
C TRP A 60 -18.77 0.73 -14.72
N LEU A 61 -17.99 1.39 -13.87
CA LEU A 61 -18.39 2.61 -13.14
C LEU A 61 -18.29 3.82 -14.07
N VAL A 62 -19.41 4.43 -14.42
CA VAL A 62 -19.46 5.60 -15.30
C VAL A 62 -19.60 6.87 -14.46
N GLY A 63 -18.52 7.65 -14.36
CA GLY A 63 -18.53 9.01 -13.79
C GLY A 63 -18.80 9.06 -12.28
N ASP A 64 -20.05 9.31 -11.89
CA ASP A 64 -20.45 9.58 -10.50
C ASP A 64 -20.00 8.48 -9.55
N GLU A 65 -20.06 7.21 -9.96
CA GLU A 65 -19.73 6.07 -9.09
C GLU A 65 -18.22 5.95 -8.80
N VAL A 66 -17.34 6.38 -9.70
CA VAL A 66 -15.88 6.45 -9.43
C VAL A 66 -15.61 7.52 -8.37
N SER A 67 -16.28 8.66 -8.46
CA SER A 67 -16.18 9.71 -7.45
C SER A 67 -16.75 9.26 -6.10
N VAL A 68 -17.79 8.41 -6.08
CA VAL A 68 -18.30 7.80 -4.84
C VAL A 68 -17.28 6.83 -4.24
N VAL A 69 -16.61 6.01 -5.05
CA VAL A 69 -15.55 5.11 -4.56
C VAL A 69 -14.35 5.90 -4.03
N GLU A 70 -13.90 6.93 -4.75
CA GLU A 70 -12.84 7.82 -4.27
C GLU A 70 -13.23 8.55 -2.99
N ASN A 71 -14.47 9.06 -2.91
CA ASN A 71 -14.97 9.72 -1.71
C ASN A 71 -15.11 8.75 -0.54
N PHE A 72 -15.54 7.51 -0.79
CA PHE A 72 -15.56 6.46 0.22
C PHE A 72 -14.14 6.10 0.66
N GLN A 73 -13.20 5.93 -0.28
CA GLN A 73 -11.80 5.70 0.06
C GLN A 73 -11.22 6.86 0.88
N LYS A 74 -11.54 8.11 0.54
CA LYS A 74 -11.10 9.30 1.29
C LYS A 74 -11.75 9.42 2.66
N GLU A 75 -13.06 9.26 2.75
CA GLU A 75 -13.82 9.30 3.99
C GLU A 75 -13.35 8.24 4.98
N TYR A 76 -13.02 7.05 4.49
CA TYR A 76 -12.48 5.97 5.29
C TYR A 76 -10.93 5.93 5.30
N GLY A 77 -10.23 6.91 4.75
CA GLY A 77 -8.76 7.09 4.79
C GLY A 77 -7.90 6.03 4.09
N TYR A 78 -8.43 5.34 3.08
CA TYR A 78 -7.73 4.28 2.33
C TYR A 78 -6.74 4.81 1.29
N ASN A 79 -6.88 6.07 0.86
CA ASN A 79 -6.00 6.68 -0.13
C ASN A 79 -4.99 7.60 0.59
N GLN A 80 -3.69 7.39 0.37
CA GLN A 80 -2.62 8.17 1.01
C GLN A 80 -1.93 9.14 0.04
N GLN A 81 -2.52 9.38 -1.12
CA GLN A 81 -2.01 10.31 -2.10
C GLN A 81 -2.30 11.75 -1.67
N LEU A 82 -1.26 12.56 -1.64
CA LEU A 82 -1.34 14.01 -1.57
C LEU A 82 -1.55 14.56 -2.97
N GLY A 83 -2.64 15.28 -3.18
CA GLY A 83 -2.82 16.03 -4.42
C GLY A 83 -1.78 17.14 -4.55
N ILE A 84 -1.25 17.36 -5.75
CA ILE A 84 -0.26 18.43 -6.03
C ILE A 84 -0.77 19.86 -5.72
N TYR A 85 -2.09 20.03 -5.63
CA TYR A 85 -2.74 21.30 -5.27
C TYR A 85 -3.11 21.38 -3.79
N GLU A 86 -2.84 20.33 -3.01
CA GLU A 86 -3.04 20.36 -1.57
C GLU A 86 -1.98 21.25 -0.91
N LYS A 87 -2.41 21.93 0.15
CA LYS A 87 -1.58 22.91 0.85
C LYS A 87 -0.24 22.33 1.30
N ASP A 88 -0.25 21.11 1.81
CA ASP A 88 0.97 20.47 2.30
C ASP A 88 1.97 20.21 1.18
N TYR A 89 1.48 19.76 0.01
CA TYR A 89 2.32 19.57 -1.16
C TYR A 89 2.96 20.89 -1.60
N ILE A 90 2.17 21.96 -1.65
CA ILE A 90 2.64 23.30 -2.05
C ILE A 90 3.64 23.87 -1.02
N GLU A 91 3.38 23.71 0.27
CA GLU A 91 4.23 24.26 1.34
C GLU A 91 5.50 23.43 1.58
N GLY A 92 5.49 22.13 1.25
CA GLY A 92 6.59 21.21 1.51
C GLY A 92 7.50 20.92 0.30
N SER A 93 6.96 20.99 -0.92
CA SER A 93 7.73 20.67 -2.13
C SER A 93 8.82 21.69 -2.43
N GLY A 94 9.89 21.22 -3.10
CA GLY A 94 11.00 22.08 -3.57
C GLY A 94 11.91 22.61 -2.46
N GLN A 95 11.93 21.93 -1.30
CA GLN A 95 12.80 22.25 -0.17
C GLN A 95 13.61 21.01 0.23
N SER A 96 14.81 21.23 0.75
CA SER A 96 15.59 20.19 1.43
C SER A 96 15.37 20.26 2.94
N TYR A 97 15.16 19.09 3.54
CA TYR A 97 15.02 18.86 4.97
C TYR A 97 16.22 18.09 5.53
N GLU A 98 17.36 18.13 4.85
CA GLU A 98 18.58 17.45 5.28
C GLU A 98 19.06 17.92 6.65
N GLY A 99 19.47 16.97 7.50
CA GLY A 99 20.04 17.24 8.81
C GLY A 99 19.05 17.74 9.86
N VAL A 100 17.75 17.72 9.59
CA VAL A 100 16.74 18.10 10.58
C VAL A 100 16.61 17.01 11.63
N VAL A 101 16.77 17.39 12.90
CA VAL A 101 16.59 16.53 14.07
C VAL A 101 15.70 17.26 15.07
N PHE A 102 14.64 16.61 15.53
CA PHE A 102 13.81 17.10 16.62
C PHE A 102 14.40 16.67 17.97
N THR A 103 14.44 17.58 18.93
CA THR A 103 15.13 17.37 20.23
C THR A 103 14.22 17.69 21.45
N ASP A 104 12.94 17.93 21.20
CA ASP A 104 11.93 18.42 22.13
C ASP A 104 11.03 17.30 22.69
N GLY A 105 11.18 16.05 22.22
CA GLY A 105 10.32 14.90 22.56
C GLY A 105 10.92 13.85 23.50
N GLY A 106 11.87 14.21 24.35
CA GLY A 106 12.52 13.27 25.29
C GLY A 106 13.62 12.40 24.66
N ARG A 107 13.61 12.25 23.33
CA ARG A 107 14.73 11.72 22.53
C ARG A 107 14.99 12.58 21.31
N GLU A 108 16.20 12.46 20.74
CA GLU A 108 16.47 12.98 19.40
C GLU A 108 15.77 12.12 18.34
N VAL A 109 15.14 12.77 17.36
CA VAL A 109 14.41 12.12 16.27
C VAL A 109 14.88 12.69 14.94
N ILE A 110 15.46 11.83 14.11
CA ILE A 110 15.87 12.16 12.75
C ILE A 110 14.60 12.39 11.92
N TYR A 111 14.52 13.52 11.23
CA TYR A 111 13.35 13.88 10.45
C TYR A 111 13.61 13.76 8.95
N TYR A 112 12.64 13.16 8.25
CA TYR A 112 12.55 13.14 6.80
C TYR A 112 11.18 13.62 6.35
N ASN A 113 11.13 14.25 5.18
CA ASN A 113 9.89 14.70 4.57
C ASN A 113 9.76 14.08 3.18
N GLN A 114 8.63 13.46 2.86
CA GLN A 114 8.37 12.82 1.58
C GLN A 114 8.42 13.81 0.41
N LEU A 115 8.18 15.10 0.69
CA LEU A 115 8.21 16.21 -0.28
C LEU A 115 9.59 16.85 -0.44
N ASP A 116 10.62 16.30 0.22
CA ASP A 116 12.00 16.77 0.06
C ASP A 116 12.47 16.64 -1.40
N GLU A 117 13.08 17.69 -1.94
CA GLU A 117 13.51 17.77 -3.33
C GLU A 117 14.44 16.63 -3.77
N ARG A 118 15.14 15.99 -2.82
CA ARG A 118 16.06 14.89 -3.10
C ARG A 118 15.35 13.63 -3.59
N TRP A 119 14.07 13.44 -3.27
CA TRP A 119 13.35 12.22 -3.60
C TRP A 119 11.87 12.39 -3.93
N ALA A 120 11.27 13.58 -3.77
CA ALA A 120 9.85 13.81 -4.00
C ALA A 120 9.36 13.35 -5.39
N ASP A 121 10.21 13.48 -6.41
CA ASP A 121 9.91 13.06 -7.80
C ASP A 121 10.30 11.61 -8.11
N THR A 122 10.85 10.88 -7.15
CA THR A 122 11.21 9.45 -7.31
C THR A 122 9.95 8.60 -7.23
N MET A 123 9.82 7.62 -8.13
CA MET A 123 8.67 6.72 -8.17
C MET A 123 8.62 5.82 -6.93
N TYR A 124 7.43 5.70 -6.33
CA TYR A 124 7.17 4.71 -5.29
C TYR A 124 6.30 3.58 -5.87
N GLY A 125 6.95 2.54 -6.37
CA GLY A 125 6.31 1.47 -7.13
C GLY A 125 6.08 1.88 -8.58
N THR A 126 4.94 1.47 -9.14
CA THR A 126 4.57 1.73 -10.54
C THR A 126 3.57 2.86 -10.71
N SER A 127 3.02 3.39 -9.61
CA SER A 127 2.06 4.49 -9.62
C SER A 127 2.40 5.52 -8.53
N GLY A 128 2.51 6.79 -8.91
CA GLY A 128 2.82 7.90 -8.01
C GLY A 128 4.25 7.95 -7.49
N THR A 129 4.64 9.12 -6.99
CA THR A 129 5.98 9.36 -6.45
C THR A 129 6.02 9.24 -4.92
N ILE A 130 7.23 9.30 -4.34
CA ILE A 130 7.41 9.42 -2.89
C ILE A 130 6.73 10.70 -2.38
N GLY A 131 6.84 11.81 -3.10
CA GLY A 131 6.18 13.06 -2.75
C GLY A 131 4.66 12.91 -2.67
N GLU A 132 4.06 12.20 -3.62
CA GLU A 132 2.61 12.00 -3.66
C GLU A 132 2.13 10.97 -2.63
N ALA A 133 2.82 9.83 -2.47
CA ALA A 133 2.25 8.66 -1.80
C ALA A 133 3.20 7.96 -0.80
N GLY A 134 4.30 8.61 -0.43
CA GLY A 134 5.40 8.04 0.34
C GLY A 134 5.34 8.25 1.86
N CYS A 135 4.18 8.61 2.43
CA CYS A 135 4.06 8.87 3.87
C CYS A 135 4.47 7.67 4.73
N GLY A 136 4.06 6.45 4.34
CA GLY A 136 4.43 5.20 5.00
C GLY A 136 5.94 4.93 5.04
N PRO A 137 6.64 4.80 3.89
CA PRO A 137 8.08 4.57 3.87
C PRO A 137 8.87 5.72 4.49
N THR A 138 8.43 6.97 4.34
CA THR A 138 9.09 8.13 4.98
C THR A 138 8.93 8.09 6.50
N ALA A 139 7.75 7.73 7.02
CA ALA A 139 7.55 7.53 8.46
C ALA A 139 8.45 6.40 9.01
N MET A 140 8.59 5.30 8.27
CA MET A 140 9.52 4.24 8.65
C MET A 140 10.99 4.65 8.54
N ALA A 141 11.37 5.49 7.57
CA ALA A 141 12.71 6.04 7.47
C ALA A 141 13.07 6.89 8.71
N ILE A 142 12.11 7.72 9.19
CA ILE A 142 12.23 8.48 10.45
C ILE A 142 12.48 7.53 11.63
N VAL A 143 11.61 6.52 11.80
CA VAL A 143 11.66 5.61 12.95
C VAL A 143 12.91 4.74 12.93
N THR A 144 13.18 4.07 11.81
CA THR A 144 14.33 3.16 11.68
C THR A 144 15.63 3.91 11.88
N SER A 145 15.81 5.06 11.23
CA SER A 145 17.03 5.86 11.41
C SER A 145 17.25 6.29 12.86
N THR A 146 16.16 6.67 13.51
CA THR A 146 16.20 7.17 14.88
C THR A 146 16.51 6.08 15.91
N LEU A 147 15.97 4.87 15.72
CA LEU A 147 16.08 3.78 16.69
C LEU A 147 17.31 2.88 16.43
N THR A 148 17.72 2.68 15.18
CA THR A 148 18.93 1.91 14.86
C THR A 148 20.21 2.75 14.96
N GLY A 149 20.08 4.09 14.94
CA GLY A 149 21.21 5.02 14.89
C GLY A 149 21.95 5.00 13.55
N THR A 150 21.40 4.33 12.53
CA THR A 150 21.96 4.24 11.18
C THR A 150 21.03 4.96 10.20
N PRO A 151 21.51 5.90 9.37
CA PRO A 151 20.66 6.58 8.41
C PRO A 151 20.04 5.61 7.39
N HIS A 152 18.72 5.63 7.30
CA HIS A 152 17.89 4.92 6.33
C HIS A 152 16.89 5.91 5.73
N ASP A 153 17.03 6.23 4.44
CA ASP A 153 16.29 7.31 3.81
C ASP A 153 14.95 6.85 3.19
N PRO A 154 14.08 7.79 2.79
CA PRO A 154 12.79 7.45 2.19
C PRO A 154 12.88 6.68 0.87
N VAL A 155 13.97 6.78 0.11
CA VAL A 155 14.16 6.01 -1.13
C VAL A 155 14.38 4.55 -0.78
N GLU A 156 15.30 4.26 0.15
CA GLU A 156 15.59 2.92 0.63
C GLU A 156 14.31 2.21 1.13
N LEU A 157 13.56 2.87 2.03
CA LEU A 157 12.35 2.27 2.59
C LEU A 157 11.22 2.13 1.56
N SER A 158 11.17 3.00 0.55
CA SER A 158 10.22 2.89 -0.56
C SER A 158 10.55 1.68 -1.44
N GLU A 159 11.81 1.50 -1.81
CA GLU A 159 12.28 0.33 -2.57
C GLU A 159 12.05 -0.96 -1.81
N TRP A 160 12.40 -0.98 -0.51
CA TRP A 160 12.15 -2.14 0.36
C TRP A 160 10.65 -2.46 0.44
N SER A 161 9.81 -1.45 0.61
CA SER A 161 8.35 -1.61 0.65
C SER A 161 7.80 -2.24 -0.63
N VAL A 162 8.26 -1.79 -1.81
CA VAL A 162 7.87 -2.40 -3.10
C VAL A 162 8.35 -3.84 -3.20
N ALA A 163 9.63 -4.09 -2.90
CA ALA A 163 10.25 -5.42 -3.01
C ALA A 163 9.56 -6.47 -2.11
N ASN A 164 9.01 -6.04 -0.97
CA ASN A 164 8.38 -6.92 0.02
C ASN A 164 6.84 -6.89 -0.04
N GLY A 165 6.25 -6.29 -1.08
CA GLY A 165 4.79 -6.35 -1.32
C GLY A 165 3.96 -5.45 -0.39
N HIS A 166 4.55 -4.38 0.11
CA HIS A 166 3.91 -3.41 1.01
C HIS A 166 3.48 -2.11 0.33
N ARG A 167 3.82 -1.91 -0.95
CA ARG A 167 3.23 -0.87 -1.80
C ARG A 167 1.81 -1.23 -2.21
N CYS A 168 0.85 -0.33 -1.97
CA CYS A 168 -0.50 -0.40 -2.51
C CYS A 168 -0.61 0.57 -3.70
N GLU A 169 -0.52 0.03 -4.92
CA GLU A 169 -0.56 0.84 -6.14
C GLU A 169 -1.84 1.69 -6.22
N GLY A 170 -1.66 2.98 -6.49
CA GLY A 170 -2.70 4.01 -6.52
C GLY A 170 -3.15 4.54 -5.16
N ASN A 171 -2.68 3.98 -4.03
CA ASN A 171 -3.19 4.33 -2.70
C ASN A 171 -2.14 4.57 -1.62
N GLY A 172 -0.85 4.34 -1.88
CA GLY A 172 0.20 4.50 -0.87
C GLY A 172 0.78 3.18 -0.38
N SER A 173 0.81 2.97 0.93
CA SER A 173 1.35 1.78 1.58
C SER A 173 0.26 0.93 2.22
N TYR A 174 0.40 -0.39 2.19
CA TYR A 174 -0.40 -1.26 3.06
C TYR A 174 0.01 -1.05 4.53
N HIS A 175 -0.93 -1.20 5.46
CA HIS A 175 -0.63 -1.06 6.90
C HIS A 175 0.41 -2.06 7.40
N SER A 176 0.53 -3.21 6.72
CA SER A 176 1.56 -4.22 7.00
C SER A 176 2.98 -3.69 6.81
N LEU A 177 3.17 -2.58 6.10
CA LEU A 177 4.49 -1.94 5.94
C LEU A 177 5.12 -1.66 7.30
N ILE A 178 4.36 -1.10 8.25
CA ILE A 178 4.88 -0.61 9.51
C ILE A 178 5.49 -1.75 10.37
N PRO A 179 4.72 -2.79 10.73
CA PRO A 179 5.28 -3.89 11.52
C PRO A 179 6.37 -4.67 10.76
N ALA A 180 6.21 -4.89 9.45
CA ALA A 180 7.17 -5.65 8.67
C ALA A 180 8.51 -4.92 8.52
N ALA A 181 8.48 -3.60 8.31
CA ALA A 181 9.70 -2.79 8.27
C ALA A 181 10.34 -2.70 9.66
N ALA A 182 9.57 -2.54 10.74
CA ALA A 182 10.14 -2.59 12.09
C ALA A 182 10.94 -3.89 12.30
N GLU A 183 10.33 -5.05 12.03
CA GLU A 183 10.98 -6.37 12.15
C GLU A 183 12.19 -6.53 11.24
N ALA A 184 12.09 -6.10 9.98
CA ALA A 184 13.17 -6.25 8.99
C ALA A 184 14.42 -5.43 9.35
N TYR A 185 14.24 -4.32 10.06
CA TYR A 185 15.32 -3.46 10.55
C TYR A 185 15.73 -3.81 12.00
N GLY A 186 15.28 -4.95 12.52
CA GLY A 186 15.70 -5.48 13.82
C GLY A 186 15.05 -4.81 15.03
N LEU A 187 13.95 -4.07 14.82
CA LEU A 187 13.19 -3.40 15.86
C LEU A 187 12.02 -4.27 16.30
N SER A 188 11.61 -4.08 17.56
CA SER A 188 10.39 -4.68 18.09
C SER A 188 9.23 -3.72 17.94
N TRP A 189 8.02 -4.25 17.90
CA TRP A 189 6.82 -3.42 17.84
C TRP A 189 5.65 -4.05 18.59
N GLU A 190 4.73 -3.20 19.04
CA GLU A 190 3.46 -3.61 19.60
C GLU A 190 2.31 -2.69 19.17
N SER A 191 1.09 -3.22 19.21
CA SER A 191 -0.11 -2.45 18.96
C SER A 191 -0.48 -1.64 20.21
N VAL A 192 -0.74 -0.35 20.04
CA VAL A 192 -1.30 0.48 21.12
C VAL A 192 -2.81 0.60 20.92
N PRO A 193 -3.65 0.08 21.84
CA PRO A 193 -5.10 0.16 21.73
C PRO A 193 -5.59 1.61 21.80
N ARG A 194 -6.59 1.95 20.98
CA ARG A 194 -7.20 3.30 20.99
C ARG A 194 -7.90 3.64 22.32
N ASP A 195 -8.42 2.63 22.99
CA ASP A 195 -9.12 2.72 24.26
C ASP A 195 -8.18 2.74 25.46
N ASP A 196 -6.86 2.77 25.22
CA ASP A 196 -5.84 2.99 26.25
C ASP A 196 -4.98 4.25 25.95
N PRO A 197 -5.53 5.47 26.15
CA PRO A 197 -4.78 6.71 25.97
C PRO A 197 -3.56 6.83 26.88
N GLN A 198 -3.58 6.19 28.06
CA GLN A 198 -2.47 6.27 29.00
C GLN A 198 -1.27 5.46 28.50
N ALA A 199 -1.50 4.26 27.95
CA ALA A 199 -0.43 3.48 27.32
C ALA A 199 0.28 4.26 26.20
N MET A 200 -0.47 5.05 25.42
CA MET A 200 0.12 5.93 24.40
C MET A 200 1.05 6.98 25.02
N VAL A 201 0.59 7.66 26.08
CA VAL A 201 1.37 8.70 26.76
C VAL A 201 2.61 8.10 27.41
N ASP A 202 2.48 6.94 28.07
CA ASP A 202 3.58 6.26 28.74
C ASP A 202 4.64 5.82 27.73
N ALA A 203 4.24 5.22 26.60
CA ALA A 203 5.16 4.84 25.54
C ALA A 203 5.95 6.05 25.00
N LEU A 204 5.25 7.17 24.73
CA LEU A 204 5.87 8.39 24.24
C LEU A 204 6.78 9.06 25.28
N ALA A 205 6.42 9.00 26.56
CA ALA A 205 7.23 9.53 27.65
C ALA A 205 8.53 8.74 27.84
N ASP A 206 8.51 7.43 27.59
CA ASP A 206 9.68 6.55 27.62
C ASP A 206 10.57 6.69 26.36
N GLY A 207 10.21 7.56 25.42
CA GLY A 207 10.95 7.78 24.18
C GLY A 207 10.73 6.69 23.13
N THR A 208 9.65 5.91 23.26
CA THR A 208 9.17 5.02 22.20
C THR A 208 8.55 5.86 21.09
N LEU A 209 8.81 5.49 19.83
CA LEU A 209 8.16 6.14 18.70
C LEU A 209 6.91 5.37 18.31
N VAL A 210 5.82 6.09 18.03
CA VAL A 210 4.57 5.46 17.62
C VAL A 210 4.22 5.90 16.20
N VAL A 211 4.18 4.97 15.26
CA VAL A 211 3.60 5.26 13.94
C VAL A 211 2.08 5.21 14.05
N ALA A 212 1.40 6.19 13.48
CA ALA A 212 -0.06 6.27 13.46
C ALA A 212 -0.57 6.36 12.01
N ILE A 213 -1.68 5.68 11.71
CA ILE A 213 -2.43 5.91 10.46
C ILE A 213 -3.67 6.76 10.74
N MET A 214 -3.64 7.98 10.21
CA MET A 214 -4.70 8.97 10.34
C MET A 214 -5.74 8.79 9.23
N ALA A 215 -6.99 9.05 9.56
CA ALA A 215 -8.07 9.30 8.62
C ALA A 215 -8.27 10.82 8.43
N LYS A 216 -9.30 11.20 7.69
CA LYS A 216 -9.61 12.60 7.39
C LYS A 216 -9.73 13.45 8.66
N GLY A 217 -9.00 14.56 8.69
CA GLY A 217 -8.89 15.44 9.85
C GLY A 217 -7.85 16.55 9.65
N HIS A 218 -7.15 16.93 10.71
CA HIS A 218 -6.12 17.97 10.69
C HIS A 218 -4.85 17.55 9.94
N PHE A 219 -4.54 16.26 9.95
CA PHE A 219 -3.30 15.73 9.34
C PHE A 219 -3.45 15.42 7.85
N THR A 220 -4.66 15.17 7.37
CA THR A 220 -4.92 14.74 5.99
C THR A 220 -6.38 14.87 5.62
N ASN A 221 -6.68 14.96 4.33
CA ASN A 221 -8.05 14.85 3.80
C ASN A 221 -8.50 13.39 3.58
N SER A 222 -7.59 12.42 3.77
CA SER A 222 -7.79 11.00 3.49
C SER A 222 -6.99 10.12 4.47
N GLY A 223 -6.08 9.26 4.01
CA GLY A 223 -5.20 8.43 4.80
C GLY A 223 -3.81 9.05 4.91
N HIS A 224 -3.17 9.00 6.07
CA HIS A 224 -1.80 9.51 6.22
C HIS A 224 -1.06 8.86 7.37
N PHE A 225 0.14 8.34 7.10
CA PHE A 225 1.02 7.86 8.16
C PHE A 225 1.78 9.03 8.77
N ILE A 226 1.80 9.11 10.09
CA ILE A 226 2.59 10.08 10.87
C ILE A 226 3.37 9.35 11.96
N VAL A 227 4.40 10.02 12.51
CA VAL A 227 5.15 9.51 13.66
C VAL A 227 4.86 10.39 14.87
N LEU A 228 4.36 9.80 15.96
CA LEU A 228 4.28 10.43 17.27
C LEU A 228 5.64 10.24 17.94
N ARG A 229 6.26 11.35 18.37
CA ARG A 229 7.68 11.39 18.72
C ARG A 229 7.97 11.78 20.17
N GLY A 230 6.94 12.04 20.96
CA GLY A 230 7.08 12.36 22.37
C GLY A 230 5.86 13.08 22.92
N VAL A 231 5.91 13.36 24.21
CA VAL A 231 4.90 14.11 24.96
C VAL A 231 5.57 15.26 25.73
N THR A 232 4.96 16.45 25.71
CA THR A 232 5.44 17.62 26.45
C THR A 232 5.13 17.53 27.94
N ALA A 233 5.71 18.41 28.75
CA ALA A 233 5.41 18.48 30.18
C ALA A 233 3.93 18.81 30.46
N GLU A 234 3.28 19.51 29.54
CA GLU A 234 1.86 19.88 29.56
C GLU A 234 0.96 18.77 29.01
N GLY A 235 1.51 17.62 28.62
CA GLY A 235 0.77 16.47 28.11
C GLY A 235 0.35 16.59 26.63
N LYS A 236 0.98 17.49 25.86
CA LYS A 236 0.74 17.61 24.42
C LYS A 236 1.58 16.61 23.65
N ILE A 237 1.06 16.09 22.56
CA ILE A 237 1.76 15.15 21.70
C ILE A 237 2.55 15.90 20.64
N LEU A 238 3.79 15.47 20.46
CA LEU A 238 4.68 15.96 19.43
C LEU A 238 4.68 14.99 18.25
N VAL A 239 4.68 15.54 17.04
CA VAL A 239 4.57 14.76 15.80
C VAL A 239 5.78 15.02 14.91
N ALA A 240 6.26 13.99 14.21
CA ALA A 240 7.08 14.08 13.01
C ALA A 240 6.21 13.62 11.83
N ASP A 241 5.57 14.58 11.17
CA ASP A 241 4.68 14.35 10.04
C ASP A 241 5.50 14.32 8.75
N PRO A 242 5.54 13.20 8.01
CA PRO A 242 6.38 13.05 6.84
C PRO A 242 5.96 13.93 5.66
N ALA A 243 4.83 14.63 5.72
CA ALA A 243 4.37 15.53 4.67
C ALA A 243 4.35 17.01 5.11
N SER A 244 4.58 17.31 6.39
CA SER A 244 4.44 18.68 6.89
C SER A 244 5.34 18.98 8.07
N ARG A 245 6.43 19.71 7.80
CA ARG A 245 7.29 20.24 8.86
C ARG A 245 6.52 21.20 9.78
N LYS A 246 5.61 22.00 9.22
CA LYS A 246 4.78 22.91 10.00
C LYS A 246 3.90 22.19 11.02
N ARG A 247 3.31 21.03 10.67
CA ARG A 247 2.57 20.21 11.66
C ARG A 247 3.51 19.56 12.67
N SER A 248 4.74 19.26 12.26
CA SER A 248 5.77 18.68 13.13
C SER A 248 6.31 19.66 14.18
N GLU A 249 6.19 20.95 13.92
CA GLU A 249 6.56 22.05 14.84
C GLU A 249 5.38 22.52 15.72
N GLN A 250 4.23 21.83 15.65
CA GLN A 250 3.05 22.08 16.47
C GLN A 250 2.89 21.03 17.57
N GLU A 251 2.25 21.44 18.66
CA GLU A 251 1.82 20.58 19.76
C GLU A 251 0.35 20.19 19.57
N TRP A 252 0.04 18.91 19.78
CA TRP A 252 -1.28 18.35 19.51
C TRP A 252 -1.96 17.83 20.78
N ASP A 253 -3.26 18.04 20.89
CA ASP A 253 -4.06 17.33 21.88
C ASP A 253 -4.15 15.84 21.51
N LEU A 254 -3.88 14.96 22.48
CA LEU A 254 -3.98 13.51 22.26
C LEU A 254 -5.37 13.11 21.73
N SER A 255 -6.43 13.78 22.17
CA SER A 255 -7.80 13.53 21.69
C SER A 255 -7.93 13.73 20.18
N ILE A 256 -7.25 14.73 19.59
CA ILE A 256 -7.27 14.95 18.13
C ILE A 256 -6.69 13.72 17.42
N ILE A 257 -5.57 13.21 17.91
CA ILE A 257 -4.92 12.03 17.32
C ILE A 257 -5.80 10.78 17.47
N LEU A 258 -6.42 10.58 18.64
CA LEU A 258 -7.29 9.42 18.87
C LEU A 258 -8.58 9.47 18.04
N ASP A 259 -9.19 10.65 17.92
CA ASP A 259 -10.44 10.85 17.19
C ASP A 259 -10.25 10.71 15.67
N GLU A 260 -9.10 11.14 15.16
CA GLU A 260 -8.75 11.12 13.74
C GLU A 260 -7.99 9.86 13.32
N ALA A 261 -7.57 9.02 14.26
CA ALA A 261 -6.94 7.74 13.93
C ALA A 261 -7.91 6.80 13.20
N ARG A 262 -7.38 6.05 12.23
CA ARG A 262 -8.16 5.17 11.38
C ARG A 262 -8.88 4.08 12.19
N LYS A 263 -10.22 4.05 12.12
CA LYS A 263 -11.05 3.09 12.88
C LYS A 263 -10.88 1.62 12.45
N GLY A 264 -10.66 1.36 11.17
CA GLY A 264 -10.47 0.01 10.60
C GLY A 264 -9.04 -0.24 10.10
N ALA A 265 -8.05 -0.07 10.97
CA ALA A 265 -6.66 -0.39 10.63
C ALA A 265 -6.38 -1.89 10.80
N ALA A 266 -5.79 -2.51 9.79
CA ALA A 266 -5.23 -3.86 9.84
C ALA A 266 -3.79 -3.90 10.43
N ALA A 267 -3.22 -5.11 10.53
CA ALA A 267 -1.82 -5.37 10.89
C ALA A 267 -1.38 -4.78 12.24
N GLY A 268 -2.26 -4.75 13.24
CA GLY A 268 -1.96 -4.22 14.57
C GLY A 268 -2.13 -2.70 14.71
N GLY A 269 -2.63 -2.02 13.68
CA GLY A 269 -2.91 -0.58 13.75
C GLY A 269 -4.15 -0.20 14.59
N PRO A 270 -4.45 1.10 14.70
CA PRO A 270 -3.86 2.20 13.91
C PRO A 270 -2.57 2.78 14.49
N PHE A 271 -2.12 2.28 15.64
CA PHE A 271 -0.93 2.74 16.34
C PHE A 271 0.05 1.61 16.57
N TRP A 272 1.29 1.80 16.13
CA TRP A 272 2.38 0.85 16.28
C TRP A 272 3.50 1.50 17.10
N ALA A 273 3.64 1.11 18.36
CA ALA A 273 4.78 1.49 19.19
C ALA A 273 5.99 0.66 18.77
N ILE A 274 7.12 1.30 18.50
CA ILE A 274 8.34 0.68 17.94
C ILE A 274 9.54 1.05 18.81
N TYR A 275 10.35 0.06 19.19
CA TYR A 275 11.49 0.18 20.10
C TYR A 275 12.63 -0.80 19.81
#